data_AF-A0A923WHZ3-F1
#
_entry.id   AF-A0A923WHZ3-F1
#
_cell.length_a   1.000
_cell.length_b   1.000
_cell.length_c   1.000
_cell.angle_alpha   90.00
_cell.angle_beta   90.00
_cell.angle_gamma   90.00
#
_symmetry.space_group_name_H-M   'P 1'
#
loop_
_entity.id
_entity.type
_entity.pdbx_description
1 polymer ?
#
loop_
_entity_poly.entity_id
_entity_poly.type
_entity_poly.pdbx_seq_one_letter_code
_entity_poly.pdbx_strand_id
1 'polypeptide(L)'
;MIINSSKGKIIGFMFEFYWEINCSTGEIELTDLTDQFKDAEIRCTRPDFAYDGKLIYFLQDTPGKIGVFDTDNKELVYQYRFEEMYNRELMPLEIKYYNNNLYVLDSQKNLHVFETKFYH
;
A
#
# COMPACT_ATOMS: atom_id res chain seq x y z
N MET A 1 -5.67 -0.61 -9.05
CA MET A 1 -6.72 -1.63 -8.80
C MET A 1 -6.15 -2.99 -9.15
N ILE A 2 -6.55 -4.03 -8.41
CA ILE A 2 -6.12 -5.41 -8.65
C ILE A 2 -7.29 -6.38 -8.43
N ILE A 3 -7.27 -7.51 -9.13
CA ILE A 3 -8.29 -8.57 -8.98
C ILE A 3 -7.86 -9.49 -7.83
N ASN A 4 -8.65 -9.54 -6.76
CA ASN A 4 -8.60 -10.60 -5.77
C ASN A 4 -9.51 -11.75 -6.21
N SER A 5 -8.94 -12.69 -6.95
CA SER A 5 -9.70 -13.83 -7.49
C SER A 5 -10.21 -14.77 -6.39
N SER A 6 -9.48 -14.93 -5.27
CA SER A 6 -9.92 -15.80 -4.18
C SER A 6 -11.15 -15.27 -3.44
N LYS A 7 -11.33 -13.94 -3.39
CA LYS A 7 -12.48 -13.30 -2.75
C LYS A 7 -13.56 -12.89 -3.76
N GLY A 8 -13.33 -13.07 -5.07
CA GLY A 8 -14.25 -12.63 -6.11
C GLY A 8 -14.45 -11.11 -6.14
N LYS A 9 -13.39 -10.34 -5.85
CA LYS A 9 -13.44 -8.87 -5.71
C LYS A 9 -12.39 -8.18 -6.58
N ILE A 10 -12.70 -6.99 -7.07
CA ILE A 10 -11.70 -6.01 -7.51
C ILE A 10 -11.45 -5.07 -6.34
N ILE A 11 -10.19 -4.88 -5.98
CA ILE A 11 -9.81 -3.95 -4.92
C ILE A 11 -9.11 -2.74 -5.52
N GLY A 12 -9.32 -1.58 -4.92
CA GLY A 12 -8.50 -0.41 -5.18
C GLY A 12 -8.26 0.41 -3.93
N PHE A 13 -7.21 1.22 -4.03
CA PHE A 13 -6.63 1.91 -2.91
C PHE A 13 -5.92 3.15 -3.41
N MET A 14 -6.33 4.32 -2.94
CA MET A 14 -5.71 5.60 -3.25
C MET A 14 -6.11 6.62 -2.20
N PHE A 15 -5.18 7.51 -1.86
CA PHE A 15 -5.32 8.46 -0.76
C PHE A 15 -5.65 7.74 0.56
N GLU A 16 -6.79 8.03 1.16
CA GLU A 16 -7.33 7.37 2.36
C GLU A 16 -8.54 6.47 2.05
N PHE A 17 -8.75 6.14 0.77
CA PHE A 17 -9.92 5.39 0.35
C PHE A 17 -9.53 3.99 -0.11
N TYR A 18 -10.22 3.02 0.47
CA TYR A 18 -10.20 1.63 0.05
C TYR A 18 -11.55 1.27 -0.53
N TRP A 19 -11.57 0.60 -1.66
CA TRP A 19 -12.82 0.12 -2.25
C TRP A 19 -12.74 -1.33 -2.68
N GLU A 20 -13.85 -2.02 -2.51
CA GLU A 20 -14.09 -3.37 -2.98
C GLU A 20 -15.27 -3.37 -3.94
N ILE A 21 -15.06 -3.97 -5.11
CA ILE A 21 -16.11 -4.17 -6.10
C ILE A 21 -16.36 -5.66 -6.21
N ASN A 22 -17.60 -6.08 -5.96
CA ASN A 22 -18.00 -7.47 -6.16
C ASN A 22 -17.98 -7.78 -7.67
N CYS A 23 -17.20 -8.77 -8.10
CA CYS A 23 -17.06 -9.10 -9.52
C CYS A 23 -18.34 -9.62 -10.18
N SER A 24 -19.29 -10.14 -9.40
CA SER A 24 -20.54 -10.73 -9.89
C SER A 24 -21.71 -9.75 -9.88
N THR A 25 -21.79 -8.89 -8.86
CA THR A 25 -22.91 -7.95 -8.70
C THR A 25 -22.57 -6.52 -9.13
N GLY A 26 -21.29 -6.17 -9.18
CA GLY A 26 -20.84 -4.80 -9.42
C GLY A 26 -21.05 -3.86 -8.24
N GLU A 27 -21.54 -4.36 -7.09
CA GLU A 27 -21.69 -3.57 -5.86
C GLU A 27 -20.33 -3.08 -5.38
N ILE A 28 -20.31 -1.81 -4.93
CA ILE A 28 -19.11 -1.12 -4.47
C ILE A 28 -19.25 -0.86 -2.99
N GLU A 29 -18.28 -1.33 -2.22
CA GLU A 29 -18.09 -0.97 -0.82
C GLU A 29 -16.91 -0.01 -0.74
N LEU A 30 -17.10 1.13 -0.06
CA LEU A 30 -16.09 2.15 0.17
C LEU A 30 -15.79 2.25 1.66
N THR A 31 -14.51 2.15 2.02
CA THR A 31 -14.00 2.40 3.36
C THR A 31 -13.21 3.71 3.37
N ASP A 32 -13.60 4.63 4.23
CA ASP A 32 -12.89 5.90 4.49
C ASP A 32 -11.93 5.70 5.68
N LEU A 33 -10.63 5.89 5.42
CA LEU A 33 -9.55 5.71 6.39
C LEU A 33 -8.97 7.04 6.86
N THR A 34 -9.62 8.17 6.56
CA THR A 34 -9.09 9.52 6.80
C THR A 34 -8.59 9.71 8.23
N ASP A 35 -9.39 9.31 9.22
CA ASP A 35 -9.02 9.47 10.64
C ASP A 35 -7.83 8.58 11.02
N GLN A 36 -7.82 7.32 10.60
CA GLN A 36 -6.72 6.39 10.87
C GLN A 36 -5.40 6.87 10.23
N PHE A 37 -5.47 7.41 9.02
CA PHE A 37 -4.30 7.81 8.24
C PHE A 37 -3.76 9.18 8.69
N LYS A 38 -4.64 10.04 9.20
CA LYS A 38 -4.28 11.31 9.81
C LYS A 38 -3.38 11.12 11.02
N ASP A 39 -3.74 10.23 11.95
CA ASP A 39 -2.96 9.97 13.17
C ASP A 39 -1.58 9.37 12.86
N ALA A 40 -1.48 8.57 11.80
CA ALA A 40 -0.23 7.99 11.32
C ALA A 40 0.59 8.93 10.39
N GLU A 41 0.03 10.09 10.04
CA GLU A 41 0.57 11.04 9.07
C GLU A 41 0.97 10.38 7.73
N ILE A 42 0.14 9.47 7.22
CA ILE A 42 0.45 8.68 6.01
C ILE A 42 -0.71 8.72 5.03
N ARG A 43 -0.40 8.73 3.73
CA ARG A 43 -1.38 8.65 2.65
C ARG A 43 -0.83 7.86 1.47
N CYS A 44 -1.69 7.09 0.80
CA CYS A 44 -1.36 6.49 -0.48
C CYS A 44 -1.37 7.56 -1.58
N THR A 45 -0.20 8.07 -1.99
CA THR A 45 -0.14 9.19 -2.95
C THR A 45 -0.30 8.75 -4.40
N ARG A 46 -0.30 7.44 -4.67
CA ARG A 46 -0.31 6.88 -6.02
C ARG A 46 -1.20 5.64 -6.11
N PRO A 47 -1.80 5.33 -7.27
CA PRO A 47 -2.69 4.18 -7.44
C PRO A 47 -1.95 2.84 -7.60
N ASP A 48 -0.62 2.85 -7.72
CA ASP A 48 0.23 1.68 -7.78
C ASP A 48 0.60 1.20 -6.37
N PHE A 49 0.09 0.03 -6.02
CA PHE A 49 0.36 -0.66 -4.77
C PHE A 49 0.67 -2.11 -5.05
N ALA A 50 1.42 -2.75 -4.14
CA ALA A 50 1.61 -4.19 -4.16
C ALA A 50 0.56 -4.87 -3.28
N TYR A 51 0.21 -6.11 -3.61
CA TYR A 51 -0.82 -6.87 -2.92
C TYR A 51 -0.43 -8.34 -2.86
N ASP A 52 -0.55 -8.96 -1.69
CA ASP A 52 -0.19 -10.37 -1.48
C ASP A 52 -1.40 -11.30 -1.29
N GLY A 53 -2.62 -10.78 -1.41
CA GLY A 53 -3.86 -11.51 -1.13
C GLY A 53 -4.52 -11.16 0.22
N LYS A 54 -3.79 -10.49 1.12
CA LYS A 54 -4.27 -10.01 2.42
C LYS A 54 -3.87 -8.56 2.67
N LEU A 55 -2.62 -8.21 2.44
CA LEU A 55 -2.03 -6.90 2.74
C LEU A 55 -1.84 -6.08 1.46
N ILE A 56 -2.20 -4.80 1.53
CA ILE A 56 -1.83 -3.78 0.56
C ILE A 56 -0.57 -3.09 1.07
N TYR A 57 0.46 -3.06 0.24
CA TYR A 57 1.67 -2.28 0.47
C TYR A 57 1.67 -1.08 -0.48
N PHE A 58 1.71 0.13 0.07
CA PHE A 58 1.56 1.35 -0.70
C PHE A 58 2.65 2.36 -0.37
N LEU A 59 2.86 3.30 -1.29
CA LEU A 59 3.87 4.34 -1.17
C LEU A 59 3.25 5.72 -0.87
N GLN A 60 4.01 6.50 -0.11
CA GLN A 60 3.88 7.94 -0.04
C GLN A 60 5.16 8.58 -0.61
N ASP A 61 5.00 9.53 -1.52
CA ASP A 61 6.15 10.13 -2.23
C ASP A 61 6.97 11.07 -1.35
N THR A 62 6.32 11.89 -0.51
CA THR A 62 7.02 12.88 0.33
C THR A 62 6.27 13.15 1.64
N PRO A 63 6.92 12.97 2.82
CA PRO A 63 8.18 12.24 2.99
C PRO A 63 8.04 10.79 2.53
N GLY A 64 9.12 10.19 2.02
CA GLY A 64 9.12 8.82 1.52
C GLY A 64 8.69 7.83 2.61
N LYS A 65 7.54 7.18 2.42
CA LYS A 65 7.04 6.15 3.34
C LYS A 65 6.51 4.93 2.59
N ILE A 66 6.52 3.80 3.28
CA ILE A 66 5.74 2.60 2.97
C ILE A 66 4.63 2.49 4.02
N GLY A 67 3.40 2.27 3.58
CA GLY A 67 2.31 1.85 4.44
C GLY A 67 1.90 0.41 4.15
N VAL A 68 1.47 -0.31 5.19
CA VAL A 68 0.95 -1.67 5.10
C VAL A 68 -0.46 -1.68 5.67
N PHE A 69 -1.43 -2.03 4.83
CA PHE A 69 -2.85 -2.02 5.14
C PHE A 69 -3.42 -3.44 5.07
N ASP A 70 -4.06 -3.89 6.15
CA ASP A 70 -4.76 -5.17 6.22
C ASP A 70 -6.16 -5.02 5.61
N THR A 71 -6.40 -5.74 4.51
CA THR A 71 -7.67 -5.66 3.79
C THR A 71 -8.81 -6.41 4.46
N ASP A 72 -8.57 -7.25 5.47
CA ASP A 72 -9.63 -7.95 6.19
C ASP A 72 -10.10 -7.12 7.40
N ASN A 73 -9.16 -6.60 8.18
CA ASN A 73 -9.47 -5.75 9.34
C ASN A 73 -9.72 -4.28 8.99
N LYS A 74 -9.39 -3.87 7.75
CA LYS A 74 -9.44 -2.49 7.28
C LYS A 74 -8.58 -1.55 8.13
N GLU A 75 -7.34 -1.95 8.41
CA GLU A 75 -6.45 -1.19 9.28
C GLU A 75 -5.02 -1.04 8.76
N LEU A 76 -4.40 0.09 9.06
CA LEU A 76 -2.96 0.28 8.90
C LEU A 76 -2.23 -0.53 9.99
N VAL A 77 -1.52 -1.58 9.58
CA VAL A 77 -0.81 -2.49 10.50
C VAL A 77 0.67 -2.14 10.64
N TYR A 78 1.25 -1.43 9.68
CA TYR A 78 2.64 -1.01 9.73
C TYR A 78 2.91 0.21 8.86
N GLN A 79 3.94 0.99 9.24
CA GLN A 79 4.54 1.99 8.36
C GLN A 79 6.06 1.97 8.50
N TYR A 80 6.74 2.27 7.40
CA TYR A 80 8.17 2.51 7.36
C TYR A 80 8.43 3.88 6.75
N ARG A 81 9.39 4.63 7.31
CA ARG A 81 9.85 5.90 6.76
C ARG A 81 11.29 5.74 6.34
N PHE A 82 11.60 6.12 5.11
CA PHE A 82 12.98 6.21 4.65
C PHE A 82 13.59 7.50 5.22
N GLU A 83 14.59 7.37 6.11
CA GLU A 83 15.21 8.53 6.78
C GLU A 83 15.93 9.43 5.77
N GLU A 84 16.57 8.82 4.79
CA GLU A 84 17.28 9.45 3.69
C GLU A 84 16.34 10.17 2.69
N MET A 85 15.04 9.84 2.68
CA MET A 85 14.02 10.44 1.78
C MET A 85 13.26 11.60 2.41
N TYR A 86 13.89 12.28 3.38
CA TYR A 86 13.34 13.52 3.92
C TYR A 86 13.48 14.68 2.93
N ASN A 87 14.53 14.65 2.10
CA ASN A 87 14.78 15.65 1.06
C ASN A 87 14.18 15.15 -0.27
N ARG A 88 13.43 16.02 -0.97
CA ARG A 88 12.66 15.74 -2.20
C ARG A 88 13.45 15.14 -3.38
N GLU A 89 14.77 15.00 -3.26
CA GLU A 89 15.63 14.41 -4.28
C GLU A 89 15.56 12.88 -4.29
N LEU A 90 15.19 12.27 -3.15
CA LEU A 90 15.03 10.83 -3.02
C LEU A 90 13.57 10.49 -2.72
N MET A 91 12.95 9.72 -3.61
CA MET A 91 11.55 9.30 -3.46
C MET A 91 11.39 7.84 -3.93
N PRO A 92 10.46 7.09 -3.35
CA PRO A 92 10.11 5.78 -3.88
C PRO A 92 9.42 5.94 -5.24
N LEU A 93 9.75 5.08 -6.20
CA LEU A 93 9.23 5.11 -7.56
C LEU A 93 8.34 3.93 -7.88
N GLU A 94 8.73 2.75 -7.44
CA GLU A 94 8.00 1.52 -7.72
C GLU A 94 7.95 0.63 -6.48
N ILE A 95 6.85 -0.10 -6.34
CA ILE A 95 6.64 -1.09 -5.30
C ILE A 95 6.18 -2.42 -5.91
N LYS A 96 6.81 -3.52 -5.53
CA LYS A 96 6.45 -4.88 -5.97
C LYS A 96 6.52 -5.85 -4.82
N TYR A 97 5.55 -6.74 -4.76
CA TYR A 97 5.58 -7.90 -3.86
C TYR A 97 5.90 -9.15 -4.68
N TYR A 98 6.91 -9.89 -4.26
CA TYR A 98 7.32 -11.14 -4.92
C TYR A 98 8.08 -12.05 -3.97
N ASN A 99 7.79 -13.36 -3.98
CA ASN A 99 8.46 -14.36 -3.14
C ASN A 99 8.58 -13.95 -1.65
N ASN A 100 7.49 -13.51 -1.03
CA ASN A 100 7.41 -13.07 0.38
C ASN A 100 8.34 -11.90 0.74
N ASN A 101 8.73 -11.11 -0.26
CA ASN A 101 9.51 -9.90 -0.07
C ASN A 101 8.82 -8.73 -0.77
N LEU A 102 8.96 -7.57 -0.16
CA LEU A 102 8.57 -6.30 -0.73
C LEU A 102 9.81 -5.61 -1.28
N TYR A 103 9.73 -5.17 -2.53
CA TYR A 103 10.79 -4.47 -3.24
C TYR A 103 10.33 -3.06 -3.50
N VAL A 104 11.17 -2.08 -3.13
CA VAL A 104 10.95 -0.67 -3.44
C VAL A 104 12.14 -0.13 -4.20
N LEU A 105 11.90 0.38 -5.40
CA LEU A 105 12.92 1.08 -6.19
C LEU A 105 12.80 2.57 -5.92
N ASP A 106 13.91 3.24 -5.62
CA ASP A 106 13.92 4.70 -5.44
C ASP A 106 14.40 5.47 -6.68
N SER A 107 14.30 6.80 -6.63
CA SER A 107 14.71 7.71 -7.71
C SER A 107 16.20 7.71 -8.02
N GLN A 108 17.04 7.17 -7.13
CA GLN A 108 18.47 6.98 -7.34
C GLN A 108 18.81 5.56 -7.84
N LYS A 109 17.80 4.75 -8.12
CA LYS A 109 17.91 3.35 -8.57
C LYS A 109 18.46 2.41 -7.50
N ASN A 110 18.38 2.76 -6.21
CA ASN A 110 18.61 1.79 -5.15
C ASN A 110 17.38 0.89 -4.99
N LEU A 111 17.62 -0.39 -4.78
CA LEU A 111 16.59 -1.37 -4.51
C LEU A 111 16.58 -1.69 -3.02
N HIS A 112 15.50 -1.28 -2.35
CA HIS A 112 15.23 -1.59 -0.95
C HIS A 112 14.41 -2.89 -0.88
N VAL A 113 14.83 -3.82 -0.04
CA VAL A 113 14.18 -5.14 0.09
C VAL A 113 13.74 -5.33 1.54
N PHE A 114 12.47 -5.63 1.74
CA PHE A 114 11.86 -5.84 3.05
C PHE A 114 11.29 -7.26 3.13
N GLU A 115 11.60 -7.98 4.19
CA GLU A 115 10.97 -9.27 4.49
C GLU A 115 9.55 -9.04 5.04
N THR A 116 8.54 -9.69 4.46
CA THR A 116 7.14 -9.47 4.88
C THR A 116 6.62 -10.48 5.90
N LYS A 117 7.45 -11.47 6.27
CA LYS A 117 7.05 -12.58 7.16
C LYS A 117 6.60 -12.16 8.57
N PHE A 118 6.92 -10.93 8.99
CA PHE A 118 6.54 -10.42 10.31
C PHE A 118 5.13 -9.82 10.36
N TYR A 119 4.44 -9.70 9.23
CA TYR A 119 3.13 -9.04 9.12
C TYR A 119 1.96 -9.99 8.78
N HIS A 120 2.25 -11.29 8.60
CA HIS A 120 1.25 -12.30 8.22
C HIS A 120 0.59 -12.99 9.41
#